data_AF-A0A8W8LT10-F1
#
_entry.id   AF-A0A8W8LT10-F1
#
_cell.length_a   1.000
_cell.length_b   1.000
_cell.length_c   1.000
_cell.angle_alpha   90.00
_cell.angle_beta   90.00
_cell.angle_gamma   90.00
#
_symmetry.space_group_name_H-M   'P 1'
#
loop_
_entity.id
_entity.type
_entity.pdbx_description
1 polymer ?
#
loop_
_entity_poly.entity_id
_entity_poly.type
_entity_poly.pdbx_seq_one_letter_code
_entity_poly.pdbx_strand_id
1 'polypeptide(L)'
;EWVPTDDLPIKYLGYSTCFRQEVGSHGRDTRGIFRVHQFEKIEQFVLTSPFENKSWEMFDEMINNAEEFNKLLGIPYRIVNIVSGALNNAASKKLDLEAWFPASGAFRELVSCSNCLDYQARRLKVRYGQTKKMNQEADYVHMLNATMCATTRTICAILENYQVEDGVIVPEALRKYMPPGYDEKLPFVKPAPIDQEESKKTKKHKDAQKKKDKNVAEGVEKMDLNK
;
A
#
# COMPACT_ATOMS: atom_id res chain seq x y z
N GLU A 1 -13.66 18.68 -23.96
CA GLU A 1 -12.78 17.99 -24.92
C GLU A 1 -13.55 16.92 -25.65
N TRP A 2 -13.17 16.58 -26.89
CA TRP A 2 -13.77 15.52 -27.71
C TRP A 2 -12.66 14.52 -28.03
N VAL A 3 -12.83 13.26 -27.61
CA VAL A 3 -11.84 12.21 -27.81
C VAL A 3 -12.21 11.41 -29.06
N PRO A 4 -11.36 11.39 -30.11
CA PRO A 4 -11.60 10.58 -31.30
C PRO A 4 -11.79 9.10 -30.96
N THR A 5 -12.65 8.41 -31.72
CA THR A 5 -12.95 6.99 -31.48
C THR A 5 -11.73 6.10 -31.66
N ASP A 6 -10.89 6.44 -32.62
CA ASP A 6 -9.73 5.64 -33.04
C ASP A 6 -8.56 5.76 -32.05
N ASP A 7 -8.60 6.76 -31.16
CA ASP A 7 -7.61 6.94 -30.10
C ASP A 7 -7.92 6.09 -28.84
N LEU A 8 -9.13 5.52 -28.75
CA LEU A 8 -9.56 4.75 -27.59
C LEU A 8 -9.23 3.25 -27.74
N PRO A 9 -8.79 2.56 -26.67
CA PRO A 9 -8.58 3.09 -25.32
C PRO A 9 -7.27 3.85 -25.16
N ILE A 10 -7.33 5.00 -24.48
CA ILE A 10 -6.14 5.74 -24.05
C ILE A 10 -5.73 5.23 -22.68
N LYS A 11 -4.55 4.60 -22.59
CA LYS A 11 -4.03 3.99 -21.36
C LYS A 11 -2.86 4.81 -20.83
N TYR A 12 -2.97 5.28 -19.59
CA TYR A 12 -1.92 6.00 -18.87
C TYR A 12 -1.36 5.15 -17.73
N LEU A 13 -0.05 5.28 -17.53
CA LEU A 13 0.64 4.85 -16.31
C LEU A 13 1.12 6.10 -15.57
N GLY A 14 0.33 6.55 -14.59
CA GLY A 14 0.65 7.71 -13.77
C GLY A 14 1.70 7.37 -12.72
N TYR A 15 2.71 8.21 -12.57
CA TYR A 15 3.68 8.15 -11.48
C TYR A 15 3.65 9.47 -10.71
N SER A 16 3.41 9.40 -9.40
CA SER A 16 3.32 10.61 -8.56
C SER A 16 3.57 10.32 -7.09
N THR A 17 4.00 11.35 -6.36
CA THR A 17 3.89 11.39 -4.90
C THR A 17 2.45 11.78 -4.53
N CYS A 18 1.81 10.94 -3.72
CA CYS A 18 0.46 11.12 -3.21
C CYS A 18 0.50 11.68 -1.78
N PHE A 19 -0.38 12.66 -1.51
CA PHE A 19 -0.52 13.26 -0.18
C PHE A 19 -1.92 12.97 0.39
N ARG A 20 -1.99 12.43 1.61
CA ARG A 20 -3.25 12.17 2.32
C ARG A 20 -3.20 12.66 3.75
N GLN A 21 -4.23 13.40 4.17
CA GLN A 21 -4.33 13.89 5.55
C GLN A 21 -4.68 12.77 6.55
N GLU A 22 -5.21 11.62 6.07
CA GLU A 22 -5.60 10.48 6.91
C GLU A 22 -6.58 10.87 8.05
N VAL A 23 -7.48 11.83 7.77
CA VAL A 23 -8.53 12.26 8.69
C VAL A 23 -9.53 11.11 8.90
N GLY A 24 -9.80 10.74 10.15
CA GLY A 24 -10.73 9.67 10.52
C GLY A 24 -10.07 8.33 10.88
N SER A 25 -8.74 8.20 10.75
CA SER A 25 -8.00 6.99 11.15
C SER A 25 -7.14 7.17 12.40
N HIS A 26 -7.58 8.00 13.35
CA HIS A 26 -6.82 8.25 14.58
C HIS A 26 -6.50 6.93 15.31
N GLY A 27 -5.23 6.73 15.66
CA GLY A 27 -4.77 5.51 16.35
C GLY A 27 -4.62 4.26 15.48
N ARG A 28 -4.95 4.31 14.19
CA ARG A 28 -4.84 3.14 13.28
C ARG A 28 -3.51 3.15 12.52
N ASP A 29 -2.81 2.01 12.55
CA ASP A 29 -1.54 1.78 11.83
C ASP A 29 -0.50 2.92 12.04
N THR A 30 -0.39 3.43 13.28
CA THR A 30 0.46 4.60 13.62
C THR A 30 1.97 4.30 13.64
N ARG A 31 2.37 3.05 13.40
CA ARG A 31 3.77 2.61 13.36
C ARG A 31 4.12 2.11 11.96
N GLY A 32 5.38 2.29 11.56
CA GLY A 32 5.88 1.86 10.25
C GLY A 32 5.50 2.80 9.12
N ILE A 33 5.47 2.27 7.88
CA ILE A 33 5.24 3.05 6.65
C ILE A 33 3.96 2.66 5.90
N PHE A 34 3.13 1.77 6.48
CA PHE A 34 1.94 1.24 5.83
C PHE A 34 0.84 2.30 5.62
N ARG A 35 0.66 3.18 6.60
CA ARG A 35 -0.26 4.33 6.54
C ARG A 35 0.53 5.60 6.87
N VAL A 36 0.72 6.43 5.87
CA VAL A 36 1.57 7.64 5.94
C VAL A 36 0.93 8.78 5.16
N HIS A 37 1.32 10.00 5.48
CA HIS A 37 0.81 11.19 4.80
C HIS A 37 1.34 11.39 3.39
N GLN A 38 2.49 10.78 3.08
CA GLN A 38 3.19 10.92 1.81
C GLN A 38 3.66 9.54 1.35
N PHE A 39 3.36 9.17 0.11
CA PHE A 39 3.81 7.91 -0.51
C PHE A 39 3.77 8.00 -2.03
N GLU A 40 4.62 7.22 -2.70
CA GLU A 40 4.67 7.15 -4.15
C GLU A 40 3.67 6.12 -4.66
N LYS A 41 3.05 6.42 -5.79
CA LYS A 41 2.07 5.54 -6.42
C LYS A 41 2.25 5.49 -7.93
N ILE A 42 2.19 4.27 -8.44
CA ILE A 42 2.02 3.97 -9.85
C ILE A 42 0.54 3.63 -10.06
N GLU A 43 -0.12 4.34 -10.97
CA GLU A 43 -1.57 4.26 -11.23
C GLU A 43 -1.85 3.91 -12.69
N GLN A 44 -2.73 2.95 -12.94
CA GLN A 44 -3.36 2.73 -14.23
C GLN A 44 -4.56 3.69 -14.34
N PHE A 45 -4.63 4.46 -15.42
CA PHE A 45 -5.82 5.27 -15.73
C PHE A 45 -6.20 5.08 -17.19
N VAL A 46 -7.45 4.75 -17.47
CA VAL A 46 -7.89 4.42 -18.83
C VAL A 46 -9.14 5.21 -19.19
N LEU A 47 -9.10 5.83 -20.37
CA LEU A 47 -10.28 6.33 -21.07
C LEU A 47 -10.65 5.31 -22.14
N THR A 48 -11.89 4.88 -22.18
CA THR A 48 -12.35 3.86 -23.14
C THR A 48 -13.75 4.17 -23.67
N SER A 49 -14.12 3.46 -24.74
CA SER A 49 -15.45 3.58 -25.34
C SER A 49 -16.55 3.26 -24.31
N PRO A 50 -17.66 4.03 -24.30
CA PRO A 50 -18.82 3.71 -23.47
C PRO A 50 -19.66 2.56 -24.05
N PHE A 51 -19.36 2.11 -25.27
CA PHE A 51 -20.15 1.12 -26.01
C PHE A 51 -19.57 -0.29 -25.91
N GLU A 52 -20.38 -1.28 -26.32
CA GLU A 52 -19.96 -2.68 -26.51
C GLU A 52 -19.23 -3.29 -25.31
N ASN A 53 -19.63 -2.93 -24.09
CA ASN A 53 -19.04 -3.45 -22.85
C ASN A 53 -17.53 -3.16 -22.68
N LYS A 54 -16.94 -2.27 -23.49
CA LYS A 54 -15.49 -2.02 -23.53
C LYS A 54 -14.90 -1.58 -22.20
N SER A 55 -15.64 -0.81 -21.40
CA SER A 55 -15.18 -0.44 -20.06
C SER A 55 -15.11 -1.62 -19.09
N TRP A 56 -16.00 -2.61 -19.22
CA TRP A 56 -16.00 -3.77 -18.34
C TRP A 56 -14.92 -4.78 -18.75
N GLU A 57 -14.68 -4.96 -20.05
CA GLU A 57 -13.51 -5.69 -20.56
C GLU A 57 -12.21 -5.06 -20.03
N MET A 58 -12.10 -3.73 -20.09
CA MET A 58 -10.95 -2.99 -19.56
C MET A 58 -10.82 -3.11 -18.03
N PHE A 59 -11.93 -3.15 -17.31
CA PHE A 59 -11.93 -3.32 -15.86
C PHE A 59 -11.29 -4.66 -15.45
N ASP A 60 -11.65 -5.73 -16.15
CA ASP A 60 -11.08 -7.06 -15.94
C ASP A 60 -9.59 -7.09 -16.37
N GLU A 61 -9.22 -6.41 -17.47
CA GLU A 61 -7.81 -6.25 -17.86
C GLU A 61 -6.99 -5.54 -16.77
N MET A 62 -7.48 -4.42 -16.24
CA MET A 62 -6.75 -3.59 -15.26
C MET A 62 -6.55 -4.31 -13.91
N ILE A 63 -7.52 -5.09 -13.44
CA ILE A 63 -7.32 -5.90 -12.22
C ILE A 63 -6.37 -7.06 -12.48
N ASN A 64 -6.43 -7.70 -13.66
CA ASN A 64 -5.51 -8.76 -14.04
C ASN A 64 -4.05 -8.26 -14.12
N ASN A 65 -3.82 -7.06 -14.65
CA ASN A 65 -2.49 -6.44 -14.66
C ASN A 65 -1.93 -6.29 -13.23
N ALA A 66 -2.76 -5.88 -12.27
CA ALA A 66 -2.36 -5.76 -10.87
C ALA A 66 -2.13 -7.13 -10.21
N GLU A 67 -2.93 -8.13 -10.56
CA GLU A 67 -2.73 -9.52 -10.13
C GLU A 67 -1.41 -10.10 -10.63
N GLU A 68 -1.12 -9.95 -11.92
CA GLU A 68 0.14 -10.39 -12.54
C GLU A 68 1.35 -9.71 -11.90
N PHE A 69 1.27 -8.41 -11.63
CA PHE A 69 2.30 -7.68 -10.91
C PHE A 69 2.58 -8.29 -9.52
N ASN A 70 1.54 -8.60 -8.73
CA ASN A 70 1.71 -9.20 -7.41
C ASN A 70 2.20 -10.66 -7.50
N LYS A 71 1.77 -11.43 -8.51
CA LYS A 71 2.28 -12.78 -8.80
C LYS A 71 3.78 -12.77 -9.12
N LEU A 72 4.24 -11.81 -9.94
CA LEU A 72 5.67 -11.64 -10.25
C LEU A 72 6.50 -11.30 -9.00
N LEU A 73 5.91 -10.59 -8.05
CA LEU A 73 6.53 -10.29 -6.75
C LEU A 73 6.38 -11.43 -5.73
N GLY A 74 5.71 -12.53 -6.07
CA GLY A 74 5.47 -13.65 -5.16
C GLY A 74 4.63 -13.29 -3.93
N ILE A 75 3.77 -12.27 -4.00
CA ILE A 75 2.94 -11.82 -2.88
C ILE A 75 1.61 -12.59 -2.91
N PRO A 76 1.24 -13.36 -1.86
CA PRO A 76 -0.07 -13.99 -1.78
C PRO A 76 -1.17 -12.95 -1.58
N TYR A 77 -2.31 -13.10 -2.25
CA TYR A 77 -3.42 -12.15 -2.16
C TYR A 77 -4.78 -12.81 -2.37
N ARG A 78 -5.84 -12.03 -2.15
CA ARG A 78 -7.21 -12.31 -2.59
C ARG A 78 -7.81 -11.11 -3.32
N ILE A 79 -8.75 -11.39 -4.21
CA ILE A 79 -9.59 -10.35 -4.83
C ILE A 79 -10.91 -10.25 -4.08
N VAL A 80 -11.31 -9.02 -3.73
CA VAL A 80 -12.55 -8.74 -3.01
C VAL A 80 -13.42 -7.81 -3.86
N ASN A 81 -14.66 -8.22 -4.09
CA ASN A 81 -15.68 -7.35 -4.67
C ASN A 81 -16.36 -6.54 -3.56
N ILE A 82 -16.27 -5.21 -3.68
CA ILE A 82 -16.64 -4.31 -2.60
C ILE A 82 -18.15 -4.09 -2.56
N VAL A 83 -18.72 -4.20 -1.36
CA VAL A 83 -20.15 -4.01 -1.11
C VAL A 83 -20.61 -2.60 -1.48
N SER A 84 -21.84 -2.46 -1.95
CA SER A 84 -22.39 -1.20 -2.47
C SER A 84 -22.29 -0.03 -1.49
N GLY A 85 -22.53 -0.25 -0.19
CA GLY A 85 -22.45 0.79 0.85
C GLY A 85 -21.03 1.31 1.13
N ALA A 86 -19.99 0.64 0.63
CA ALA A 86 -18.60 1.05 0.76
C ALA A 86 -18.00 1.59 -0.55
N LEU A 87 -18.80 1.68 -1.62
CA LEU A 87 -18.40 2.35 -2.86
C LEU A 87 -18.43 3.87 -2.65
N ASN A 88 -17.47 4.56 -3.24
CA ASN A 88 -17.51 6.02 -3.37
C ASN A 88 -18.43 6.42 -4.52
N ASN A 89 -18.95 7.66 -4.49
CA ASN A 89 -19.95 8.14 -5.45
C ASN A 89 -19.62 7.93 -6.94
N ALA A 90 -18.33 7.90 -7.30
CA ALA A 90 -17.91 7.75 -8.69
C ALA A 90 -17.86 6.29 -9.18
N ALA A 91 -17.63 5.32 -8.28
CA ALA A 91 -17.39 3.94 -8.69
C ALA A 91 -18.71 3.19 -8.92
N SER A 92 -18.86 2.60 -10.10
CA SER A 92 -19.97 1.69 -10.41
C SER A 92 -19.72 0.29 -9.84
N LYS A 93 -18.46 -0.17 -9.89
CA LYS A 93 -17.97 -1.39 -9.26
C LYS A 93 -16.52 -1.19 -8.87
N LYS A 94 -16.10 -1.85 -7.79
CA LYS A 94 -14.74 -1.80 -7.27
C LYS A 94 -14.25 -3.18 -6.86
N LEU A 95 -13.05 -3.53 -7.30
CA LEU A 95 -12.32 -4.71 -6.86
C LEU A 95 -11.07 -4.26 -6.10
N ASP A 96 -10.86 -4.81 -4.92
CA ASP A 96 -9.63 -4.60 -4.15
C ASP A 96 -8.79 -5.87 -4.17
N LEU A 97 -7.48 -5.71 -4.37
CA LEU A 97 -6.50 -6.77 -4.13
C LEU A 97 -5.94 -6.56 -2.73
N GLU A 98 -6.22 -7.53 -1.86
CA GLU A 98 -5.72 -7.54 -0.51
C GLU A 98 -4.60 -8.57 -0.39
N ALA A 99 -3.38 -8.12 -0.11
CA ALA A 99 -2.25 -9.00 0.10
C ALA A 99 -2.28 -9.61 1.50
N TRP A 100 -1.77 -10.83 1.63
CA TRP A 100 -1.57 -11.51 2.90
C TRP A 100 -0.28 -11.01 3.57
N PHE A 101 -0.39 -10.60 4.83
CA PHE A 101 0.71 -10.17 5.67
C PHE A 101 0.92 -11.23 6.78
N PRO A 102 1.90 -12.14 6.63
CA PRO A 102 2.03 -13.31 7.50
C PRO A 102 2.37 -12.97 8.96
N ALA A 103 3.19 -11.95 9.21
CA ALA A 103 3.52 -11.55 10.58
C ALA A 103 2.38 -10.75 11.22
N SER A 104 1.66 -9.96 10.42
CA SER A 104 0.43 -9.28 10.87
C SER A 104 -0.78 -10.21 11.01
N GLY A 105 -0.76 -11.40 10.39
CA GLY A 105 -1.86 -12.37 10.38
C GLY A 105 -3.14 -11.86 9.71
N ALA A 106 -3.03 -11.00 8.69
CA ALA A 106 -4.18 -10.33 8.09
C ALA A 106 -4.03 -10.05 6.60
N PHE A 107 -5.17 -9.95 5.90
CA PHE A 107 -5.24 -9.37 4.56
C PHE A 107 -5.26 -7.84 4.64
N ARG A 108 -4.47 -7.17 3.80
CA ARG A 108 -4.35 -5.71 3.76
C ARG A 108 -4.38 -5.21 2.32
N GLU A 109 -5.18 -4.19 2.06
CA GLU A 109 -5.36 -3.59 0.73
C GLU A 109 -4.05 -3.02 0.18
N LEU A 110 -3.65 -3.49 -1.01
CA LEU A 110 -2.57 -2.90 -1.81
C LEU A 110 -3.08 -2.18 -3.05
N VAL A 111 -4.16 -2.70 -3.66
CA VAL A 111 -4.72 -2.18 -4.91
C VAL A 111 -6.22 -2.01 -4.76
N SER A 112 -6.72 -0.96 -5.40
CA SER A 112 -8.14 -0.76 -5.66
C SER A 112 -8.31 -0.44 -7.14
N CYS A 113 -9.19 -1.16 -7.83
CA CYS A 113 -9.54 -1.00 -9.23
C CYS A 113 -11.02 -0.61 -9.33
N SER A 114 -11.33 0.49 -10.01
CA SER A 114 -12.68 1.04 -10.12
C SER A 114 -13.04 1.33 -11.57
N ASN A 115 -14.24 0.90 -11.98
CA ASN A 115 -14.88 1.41 -13.17
C ASN A 115 -15.84 2.54 -12.78
N CYS A 116 -15.57 3.76 -13.24
CA CYS A 116 -16.38 4.93 -12.92
C CYS A 116 -17.38 5.28 -14.02
N LEU A 117 -17.45 4.47 -15.09
CA LEU A 117 -18.24 4.75 -16.29
C LEU A 117 -18.05 6.21 -16.73
N ASP A 118 -19.12 6.91 -17.05
CA ASP A 118 -19.08 8.32 -17.48
C ASP A 118 -19.13 9.34 -16.33
N TYR A 119 -19.13 8.92 -15.06
CA TYR A 119 -19.39 9.81 -13.92
C TYR A 119 -18.41 11.00 -13.87
N GLN A 120 -17.11 10.69 -13.96
CA GLN A 120 -16.05 11.70 -14.00
C GLN A 120 -16.05 12.46 -15.33
N ALA A 121 -16.25 11.75 -16.44
CA ALA A 121 -16.22 12.31 -17.78
C ALA A 121 -17.31 13.37 -18.02
N ARG A 122 -18.53 13.16 -17.49
CA ARG A 122 -19.63 14.13 -17.53
C ARG A 122 -19.26 15.42 -16.81
N ARG A 123 -18.70 15.32 -15.61
CA ARG A 123 -18.26 16.49 -14.82
C ARG A 123 -17.14 17.27 -15.53
N LEU A 124 -16.18 16.55 -16.13
CA LEU A 124 -15.03 17.15 -16.83
C LEU A 124 -15.33 17.53 -18.28
N LYS A 125 -16.51 17.18 -18.80
CA LYS A 125 -16.93 17.38 -20.20
C LYS A 125 -15.97 16.73 -21.21
N VAL A 126 -15.55 15.50 -20.94
CA VAL A 126 -14.71 14.66 -21.82
C VAL A 126 -15.62 13.75 -22.66
N ARG A 127 -15.85 14.15 -23.91
CA ARG A 127 -16.87 13.57 -24.79
C ARG A 127 -16.28 12.51 -25.70
N TYR A 128 -17.10 11.54 -26.09
CA TYR A 128 -16.75 10.48 -27.03
C TYR A 128 -17.03 10.90 -28.48
N GLY A 129 -16.06 10.71 -29.36
CA GLY A 129 -16.17 10.97 -30.80
C GLY A 129 -15.97 12.43 -31.17
N GLN A 130 -16.75 12.90 -32.16
CA GLN A 130 -16.69 14.27 -32.68
C GLN A 130 -17.98 15.05 -32.38
N THR A 131 -17.90 16.38 -32.50
CA THR A 131 -19.04 17.28 -32.31
C THR A 131 -20.27 16.82 -33.11
N LYS A 132 -21.32 16.41 -32.42
CA LYS A 132 -22.61 16.04 -33.03
C LYS A 132 -23.36 17.29 -33.54
N LYS A 133 -24.28 17.09 -34.48
CA LYS A 133 -25.19 18.13 -34.99
C LYS A 133 -25.97 18.78 -33.83
N MET A 134 -26.42 20.03 -34.03
CA MET A 134 -27.24 20.77 -33.06
C MET A 134 -28.39 19.88 -32.52
N ASN A 135 -28.56 19.86 -31.19
CA ASN A 135 -29.60 19.17 -30.41
C ASN A 135 -29.44 17.65 -30.17
N GLN A 136 -28.26 17.05 -30.37
CA GLN A 136 -27.99 15.69 -29.86
C GLN A 136 -27.21 15.73 -28.55
N GLU A 137 -27.63 14.91 -27.58
CA GLU A 137 -26.83 14.69 -26.37
C GLU A 137 -25.48 14.05 -26.73
N ALA A 138 -24.43 14.59 -26.12
CA ALA A 138 -23.09 14.06 -26.27
C ALA A 138 -22.93 12.81 -25.40
N ASP A 139 -22.37 11.76 -25.99
CA ASP A 139 -21.85 10.63 -25.22
C ASP A 139 -20.52 11.01 -24.58
N TYR A 140 -20.21 10.39 -23.46
CA TYR A 140 -18.99 10.63 -22.70
C TYR A 140 -18.18 9.34 -22.68
N VAL A 141 -16.85 9.47 -22.69
CA VAL A 141 -15.98 8.30 -22.52
C VAL A 141 -16.20 7.67 -21.15
N HIS A 142 -15.92 6.37 -21.02
CA HIS A 142 -15.81 5.74 -19.71
C HIS A 142 -14.40 5.93 -19.15
N MET A 143 -14.30 6.21 -17.84
CA MET A 143 -13.04 6.40 -17.13
C MET A 143 -12.87 5.33 -16.05
N LEU A 144 -11.68 4.73 -16.03
CA LEU A 144 -11.30 3.71 -15.07
C LEU A 144 -9.96 4.07 -14.42
N ASN A 145 -9.79 3.67 -13.17
CA ASN A 145 -8.54 3.85 -12.45
C ASN A 145 -8.23 2.63 -11.58
N ALA A 146 -6.96 2.25 -11.51
CA ALA A 146 -6.49 1.19 -10.65
C ALA A 146 -5.08 1.48 -10.13
N THR A 147 -4.84 1.25 -8.84
CA THR A 147 -3.47 1.24 -8.32
C THR A 147 -2.69 0.09 -8.97
N MET A 148 -1.51 0.35 -9.51
CA MET A 148 -0.56 -0.71 -9.88
C MET A 148 0.34 -1.04 -8.68
N CYS A 149 0.91 -0.01 -8.06
CA CYS A 149 1.81 -0.17 -6.91
C CYS A 149 1.76 1.07 -6.01
N ALA A 150 1.41 0.88 -4.74
CA ALA A 150 1.61 1.88 -3.68
C ALA A 150 2.88 1.52 -2.93
N THR A 151 3.97 2.23 -3.19
CA THR A 151 5.35 1.77 -2.92
C THR A 151 5.55 1.36 -1.46
N THR A 152 5.11 2.18 -0.51
CA THR A 152 5.34 1.92 0.93
C THR A 152 4.61 0.67 1.42
N ARG A 153 3.37 0.44 0.97
CA ARG A 153 2.59 -0.75 1.33
C ARG A 153 3.14 -2.00 0.68
N THR A 154 3.53 -1.91 -0.60
CA THR A 154 4.18 -3.02 -1.30
C THR A 154 5.51 -3.38 -0.65
N ILE A 155 6.30 -2.40 -0.20
CA ILE A 155 7.51 -2.64 0.60
C ILE A 155 7.15 -3.40 1.87
N CYS A 156 6.13 -2.98 2.64
CA CYS A 156 5.71 -3.72 3.83
C CYS A 156 5.32 -5.18 3.51
N ALA A 157 4.59 -5.41 2.42
CA ALA A 157 4.22 -6.75 1.98
C ALA A 157 5.45 -7.61 1.63
N ILE A 158 6.43 -7.06 0.92
CA ILE A 158 7.69 -7.74 0.60
C ILE A 158 8.46 -8.04 1.89
N LEU A 159 8.63 -7.06 2.77
CA LEU A 159 9.36 -7.22 4.03
C LEU A 159 8.77 -8.36 4.88
N GLU A 160 7.45 -8.47 4.97
CA GLU A 160 6.85 -9.56 5.74
C GLU A 160 6.94 -10.93 5.05
N ASN A 161 6.73 -10.99 3.73
CA ASN A 161 6.69 -12.26 2.99
C ASN A 161 8.09 -12.82 2.66
N TYR A 162 9.13 -11.98 2.63
CA TYR A 162 10.48 -12.39 2.25
C TYR A 162 11.51 -12.31 3.40
N GLN A 163 11.08 -12.05 4.65
CA GLN A 163 12.00 -12.05 5.79
C GLN A 163 12.56 -13.46 6.06
N VAL A 164 13.84 -13.49 6.43
CA VAL A 164 14.58 -14.64 6.93
C VAL A 164 15.31 -14.24 8.21
N GLU A 165 16.00 -15.17 8.87
CA GLU A 165 16.64 -14.93 10.18
C GLU A 165 17.59 -13.71 10.18
N ASP A 166 18.33 -13.49 9.11
CA ASP A 166 19.38 -12.46 9.02
C ASP A 166 19.09 -11.35 8.00
N GLY A 167 17.88 -11.26 7.46
CA GLY A 167 17.53 -10.20 6.51
C GLY A 167 16.22 -10.42 5.77
N VAL A 168 16.13 -9.85 4.57
CA VAL A 168 15.00 -9.98 3.65
C VAL A 168 15.49 -10.36 2.28
N ILE A 169 14.98 -11.44 1.71
CA ILE A 169 15.31 -11.86 0.34
C ILE A 169 14.68 -10.89 -0.66
N VAL A 170 15.43 -10.48 -1.68
CA VAL A 170 14.89 -9.63 -2.74
C VAL A 170 14.10 -10.49 -3.75
N PRO A 171 12.83 -10.14 -4.04
CA PRO A 171 12.05 -10.81 -5.08
C PRO A 171 12.78 -10.84 -6.41
N GLU A 172 12.73 -11.97 -7.13
CA GLU A 172 13.48 -12.18 -8.37
C GLU A 172 13.24 -11.08 -9.41
N ALA A 173 11.97 -10.66 -9.57
CA ALA A 173 11.58 -9.60 -10.50
C ALA A 173 12.22 -8.23 -10.21
N LEU A 174 12.68 -7.99 -8.97
CA LEU A 174 13.27 -6.72 -8.55
C LEU A 174 14.80 -6.70 -8.66
N ARG A 175 15.48 -7.86 -8.69
CA ARG A 175 16.94 -7.96 -8.55
C ARG A 175 17.71 -7.12 -9.58
N LYS A 176 17.25 -7.11 -10.83
CA LYS A 176 17.87 -6.31 -11.91
C LYS A 176 17.81 -4.80 -11.72
N TYR A 177 16.97 -4.31 -10.80
CA TYR A 177 16.84 -2.89 -10.46
C TYR A 177 17.58 -2.52 -9.16
N MET A 178 18.16 -3.50 -8.47
CA MET A 178 18.86 -3.28 -7.22
C MET A 178 20.33 -2.94 -7.45
N PRO A 179 20.95 -2.16 -6.55
CA PRO A 179 22.38 -1.89 -6.62
C PRO A 179 23.20 -3.17 -6.35
N PRO A 180 24.45 -3.25 -6.86
CA PRO A 180 25.33 -4.39 -6.61
C PRO A 180 25.50 -4.69 -5.10
N GLY A 181 25.35 -5.95 -4.72
CA GLY A 181 25.48 -6.40 -3.33
C GLY A 181 24.20 -6.34 -2.48
N TYR A 182 23.11 -5.82 -3.04
CA TYR A 182 21.77 -5.79 -2.43
C TYR A 182 20.70 -6.39 -3.34
N ASP A 183 21.10 -7.07 -4.40
CA ASP A 183 20.24 -7.66 -5.41
C ASP A 183 19.68 -9.03 -5.02
N GLU A 184 20.31 -9.74 -4.08
CA GLU A 184 19.80 -11.03 -3.59
C GLU A 184 19.16 -10.95 -2.21
N LYS A 185 19.78 -10.20 -1.29
CA LYS A 185 19.34 -10.10 0.11
C LYS A 185 19.66 -8.74 0.70
N LEU A 186 18.72 -8.21 1.49
CA LEU A 186 18.88 -7.04 2.33
C LEU A 186 19.20 -7.49 3.77
N PRO A 187 20.46 -7.43 4.24
CA PRO A 187 20.81 -7.93 5.57
C PRO A 187 20.27 -7.02 6.68
N PHE A 188 19.93 -7.61 7.83
CA PHE A 188 19.62 -6.83 9.02
C PHE A 188 20.89 -6.18 9.58
N VAL A 189 20.83 -4.86 9.79
CA VAL A 189 21.96 -4.05 10.30
C VAL A 189 21.72 -3.54 11.73
N LYS A 190 20.53 -3.76 12.28
CA LYS A 190 20.11 -3.33 13.62
C LYS A 190 19.25 -4.42 14.25
N PRO A 191 19.33 -4.63 15.58
CA PRO A 191 18.44 -5.57 16.27
C PRO A 191 17.01 -5.03 16.29
N ALA A 192 16.04 -5.92 16.53
CA ALA A 192 14.64 -5.53 16.56
C ALA A 192 14.39 -4.51 17.70
N PRO A 193 13.51 -3.50 17.49
CA PRO A 193 13.20 -2.53 18.53
C PRO A 193 12.69 -3.16 19.84
N ILE A 194 12.00 -4.29 19.75
CA ILE A 194 11.47 -5.03 20.92
C ILE A 194 12.63 -5.56 21.77
N ASP A 195 13.62 -6.19 21.17
CA ASP A 195 14.81 -6.70 21.86
C ASP A 195 15.59 -5.56 22.55
N GLN A 196 15.63 -4.38 21.92
CA GLN A 196 16.21 -3.19 22.51
C GLN A 196 15.42 -2.67 23.71
N GLU A 197 14.09 -2.73 23.67
CA GLU A 197 13.24 -2.34 24.80
C GLU A 197 13.36 -3.32 25.97
N GLU A 198 13.37 -4.63 25.71
CA GLU A 198 13.51 -5.67 26.73
C GLU A 198 14.89 -5.63 27.40
N SER A 199 15.95 -5.45 26.62
CA SER A 199 17.31 -5.28 27.16
C SER A 199 17.42 -4.01 28.02
N LYS A 200 16.80 -2.89 27.60
CA LYS A 200 16.72 -1.66 28.42
C LYS A 200 15.94 -1.86 29.72
N LYS A 201 14.80 -2.55 29.67
CA LYS A 201 14.00 -2.89 30.87
C LYS A 201 14.78 -3.78 31.84
N THR A 202 15.43 -4.81 31.31
CA THR A 202 16.26 -5.74 32.10
C THR A 202 17.45 -5.02 32.75
N LYS A 203 18.11 -4.12 32.02
CA LYS A 203 19.21 -3.31 32.54
C LYS A 203 18.75 -2.37 33.66
N LYS A 204 17.62 -1.67 33.48
CA LYS A 204 17.00 -0.84 34.54
C LYS A 204 16.67 -1.65 35.79
N HIS A 205 16.14 -2.87 35.63
CA HIS A 205 15.86 -3.76 36.76
C HIS A 205 17.13 -4.16 37.52
N LYS A 206 18.19 -4.56 36.80
CA LYS A 206 19.48 -4.91 37.43
C LYS A 206 20.13 -3.73 38.13
N ASP A 207 20.04 -2.53 37.56
CA ASP A 207 20.60 -1.32 38.17
C ASP A 207 19.81 -0.90 39.42
N ALA A 208 18.48 -1.06 39.41
CA ALA A 208 17.64 -0.83 40.58
C ALA A 208 17.92 -1.84 41.71
N GLN A 209 18.11 -3.12 41.36
CA GLN A 209 18.47 -4.17 42.31
C GLN A 209 19.84 -3.86 42.97
N LYS A 210 20.86 -3.54 42.17
CA LYS A 210 22.20 -3.17 42.67
C LYS A 210 22.19 -1.96 43.59
N LYS A 211 21.35 -0.95 43.30
CA LYS A 211 21.18 0.22 44.19
C LYS A 211 20.53 -0.18 45.52
N LYS A 212 19.55 -1.07 45.49
CA LYS A 212 18.88 -1.56 46.70
C LYS A 212 19.84 -2.36 47.56
N ASP A 213 20.62 -3.26 46.96
CA ASP A 213 21.60 -4.09 47.67
C ASP A 213 22.73 -3.25 48.28
N LYS A 214 23.21 -2.21 47.57
CA LYS A 214 24.17 -1.24 48.14
C LYS A 214 23.63 -0.47 49.34
N ASN A 215 22.39 0.03 49.24
CA ASN A 215 21.77 0.77 50.34
C ASN A 215 21.54 -0.13 51.58
N VAL A 216 21.24 -1.41 51.37
CA VAL A 216 21.13 -2.39 52.45
C VAL A 216 22.50 -2.65 53.09
N ALA A 217 23.55 -2.85 52.29
CA ALA A 217 24.91 -3.05 52.80
C ALA A 217 25.43 -1.84 53.61
N GLU A 218 25.27 -0.62 53.10
CA GLU A 218 25.65 0.62 53.81
C GLU A 218 24.82 0.84 55.08
N GLY A 219 23.56 0.40 55.09
CA GLY A 219 22.70 0.45 56.28
C GLY A 219 23.13 -0.51 57.38
N VAL A 220 23.62 -1.69 57.01
CA VAL A 220 24.14 -2.71 57.94
C VAL A 220 25.50 -2.27 58.52
N GLU A 221 26.42 -1.75 57.69
CA GLU A 221 27.71 -1.21 58.17
C GLU A 221 27.53 -0.08 59.20
N LYS A 222 26.55 0.82 58.99
CA LYS A 222 26.25 1.91 59.94
C LYS A 222 25.64 1.44 61.26
N MET A 223 25.04 0.25 61.31
CA MET A 223 24.50 -0.32 62.55
C MET A 223 25.57 -1.03 63.38
N ASP A 224 26.59 -1.62 62.74
CA ASP A 224 27.68 -2.33 63.44
C ASP A 224 28.74 -1.41 64.05
N LEU A 225 28.82 -0.13 63.64
CA LEU A 225 29.76 0.87 64.18
C LEU A 225 29.30 1.53 65.50
N ASN A 226 28.12 1.18 66.03
CA ASN A 226 27.54 1.75 67.25
C ASN A 226 27.54 0.80 68.47
N LYS A 227 28.43 -0.21 68.50
CA LYS A 227 28.64 -1.09 69.67
C LYS A 227 30.06 -1.00 70.20
#